data_AF-S2KE42-F1
#
_entry.id   AF-S2KE42-F1
#
_cell.length_a   1.000
_cell.length_b   1.000
_cell.length_c   1.000
_cell.angle_alpha   90.00
_cell.angle_beta   90.00
_cell.angle_gamma   90.00
#
_symmetry.space_group_name_H-M   'P 1'
#
loop_
_entity.id
_entity.type
_entity.pdbx_description
1 polymer ?
#
loop_
_entity_poly.entity_id
_entity_poly.type
_entity_poly.pdbx_seq_one_letter_code
_entity_poly.pdbx_strand_id
1 'polypeptide(L)'
;MTESELDPNPQNEQTLLEGLHWESGDAEIRISYSNINQLIDLELFMSTSRSLPNASLTLCDRFDGKIGIVDLVGNHSGVPIHSQNYGTLLVNLAIQTIHFFYGLDTTSPEKHQVRIFGRISHNDAPTQEPGRTRDINMRINFWQRFGFRVDNPESIGPKIWATLDQLSQLDRGVTPAGIPTTLCLSNFSLIKP
;
A
#
# COMPACT_ATOMS: atom_id res chain seq x y z
N MET A 1 7.51 -6.26 -31.24
CA MET A 1 7.40 -4.94 -30.59
C MET A 1 7.84 -5.16 -29.16
N THR A 2 8.99 -4.64 -28.78
CA THR A 2 9.42 -4.58 -27.39
C THR A 2 8.49 -3.58 -26.70
N GLU A 3 7.69 -4.04 -25.73
CA GLU A 3 6.97 -3.12 -24.83
C GLU A 3 8.05 -2.23 -24.21
N SER A 4 8.00 -0.92 -24.46
CA SER A 4 8.91 0.01 -23.80
C SER A 4 8.61 -0.07 -22.30
N GLU A 5 9.59 -0.51 -21.52
CA GLU A 5 9.46 -0.59 -20.08
C GLU A 5 9.43 0.84 -19.52
N LEU A 6 8.54 1.09 -18.55
CA LEU A 6 8.44 2.38 -17.89
C LEU A 6 9.39 2.40 -16.70
N ASP A 7 10.36 3.30 -16.75
CA ASP A 7 11.33 3.48 -15.66
C ASP A 7 10.80 4.45 -14.59
N PRO A 8 11.17 4.28 -13.31
CA PRO A 8 10.90 5.25 -12.26
C PRO A 8 11.48 6.64 -12.59
N ASN A 9 10.84 7.69 -12.06
CA ASN A 9 11.35 9.05 -12.19
C ASN A 9 12.50 9.27 -11.17
N PRO A 10 13.75 9.56 -11.61
CA PRO A 10 14.90 9.65 -10.72
C PRO A 10 14.78 10.73 -9.62
N GLN A 11 14.09 11.84 -9.91
CA GLN A 11 13.89 12.90 -8.92
C GLN A 11 12.90 12.46 -7.81
N ASN A 12 11.87 11.71 -8.21
CA ASN A 12 10.88 11.20 -7.27
C ASN A 12 11.45 10.05 -6.45
N GLU A 13 12.28 9.20 -7.06
CA GLU A 13 13.08 8.19 -6.36
C GLU A 13 13.97 8.83 -5.27
N GLN A 14 14.73 9.88 -5.62
CA GLN A 14 15.55 10.62 -4.68
C GLN A 14 14.73 11.22 -3.52
N THR A 15 13.54 11.73 -3.82
CA THR A 15 12.61 12.26 -2.81
C THR A 15 12.16 11.17 -1.84
N LEU A 16 11.87 9.95 -2.33
CA LEU A 16 11.50 8.84 -1.46
C LEU A 16 12.70 8.27 -0.68
N LEU A 17 13.92 8.38 -1.19
CA LEU A 17 15.15 8.02 -0.46
C LEU A 17 15.40 8.94 0.73
N GLU A 18 15.13 10.24 0.57
CA GLU A 18 15.15 11.20 1.67
C GLU A 18 14.02 10.95 2.67
N GLY A 19 12.96 10.27 2.25
CA GLY A 19 11.84 9.85 3.07
C GLY A 19 10.79 10.94 3.21
N LEU A 20 9.53 10.55 3.10
CA LEU A 20 8.37 11.40 3.34
C LEU A 20 7.79 11.10 4.71
N HIS A 21 7.40 12.15 5.42
CA HIS A 21 6.86 12.09 6.75
C HIS A 21 5.63 12.98 6.89
N TRP A 22 4.62 12.44 7.57
CA TRP A 22 3.43 13.16 7.99
C TRP A 22 3.11 12.83 9.44
N GLU A 23 2.73 13.83 10.22
CA GLU A 23 2.40 13.69 11.64
C GLU A 23 1.17 14.54 11.98
N SER A 24 0.31 14.01 12.85
CA SER A 24 -0.77 14.75 13.48
C SER A 24 -1.12 14.13 14.83
N GLY A 25 -0.86 14.87 15.91
CA GLY A 25 -1.02 14.35 17.26
C GLY A 25 -0.07 13.18 17.51
N ASP A 26 -0.58 12.06 18.03
CA ASP A 26 0.22 10.85 18.28
C ASP A 26 0.39 9.95 17.03
N ALA A 27 -0.24 10.30 15.91
CA ALA A 27 -0.17 9.51 14.70
C ALA A 27 0.89 10.04 13.74
N GLU A 28 1.70 9.13 13.22
CA GLU A 28 2.78 9.39 12.27
C GLU A 28 2.71 8.39 11.12
N ILE A 29 3.00 8.87 9.90
CA ILE A 29 3.13 8.04 8.71
C ILE A 29 4.46 8.35 8.06
N ARG A 30 5.23 7.30 7.77
CA ARG A 30 6.50 7.39 7.03
C ARG A 30 6.38 6.64 5.71
N ILE A 31 6.96 7.22 4.67
CA ILE A 31 7.11 6.57 3.36
C ILE A 31 8.58 6.70 2.97
N SER A 32 9.28 5.59 2.83
CA SER A 32 10.71 5.58 2.54
C SER A 32 11.03 4.57 1.44
N TYR A 33 12.03 4.89 0.62
CA TYR A 33 12.55 3.99 -0.40
C TYR A 33 13.95 3.49 -0.01
N SER A 34 14.21 2.20 -0.21
CA SER A 34 15.50 1.57 0.01
C SER A 34 16.08 1.08 -1.31
N ASN A 35 17.12 1.76 -1.82
CA ASN A 35 17.82 1.34 -3.04
C ASN A 35 18.46 -0.05 -2.95
N ILE A 36 18.85 -0.48 -1.74
CA ILE A 36 19.53 -1.77 -1.54
C ILE A 36 18.56 -2.92 -1.83
N ASN A 37 17.33 -2.81 -1.34
CA ASN A 37 16.32 -3.86 -1.45
C ASN A 37 15.23 -3.56 -2.49
N GLN A 38 15.25 -2.36 -3.08
CA GLN A 38 14.23 -1.83 -4.00
C GLN A 38 12.83 -1.88 -3.38
N LEU A 39 12.73 -1.45 -2.13
CA LEU A 39 11.50 -1.48 -1.35
C LEU A 39 11.04 -0.08 -1.03
N ILE A 40 9.77 0.21 -1.27
CA ILE A 40 9.09 1.38 -0.72
C ILE A 40 8.24 0.90 0.47
N ASP A 41 8.59 1.34 1.67
CA ASP A 41 7.85 1.02 2.89
C ASP A 41 6.90 2.16 3.24
N LEU A 42 5.63 1.82 3.49
CA LEU A 42 4.62 2.73 4.01
C LEU A 42 4.28 2.29 5.43
N GLU A 43 4.62 3.09 6.41
CA GLU A 43 4.58 2.73 7.82
C GLU A 43 3.66 3.67 8.60
N LEU A 44 2.74 3.10 9.38
CA LEU A 44 1.84 3.82 10.28
C LEU A 44 2.27 3.60 11.73
N PHE A 45 2.49 4.68 12.46
CA PHE A 45 2.74 4.70 13.90
C PHE A 45 1.55 5.39 14.58
N MET A 46 0.98 4.75 15.61
CA MET A 46 -0.06 5.34 16.47
C MET A 46 0.51 5.90 17.77
N SER A 47 1.84 6.03 17.83
CA SER A 47 2.59 6.76 18.84
C SER A 47 3.99 7.01 18.29
N THR A 48 4.39 8.28 18.26
CA THR A 48 5.69 8.75 17.75
C THR A 48 6.91 8.25 18.55
N SER A 49 6.68 7.69 19.74
CA SER A 49 7.75 7.11 20.57
C SER A 49 8.05 5.63 20.26
N ARG A 50 7.29 4.99 19.36
CA ARG A 50 7.48 3.57 19.03
C ARG A 50 8.61 3.39 18.03
N SER A 51 9.38 2.32 18.24
CA SER A 51 10.43 1.88 17.30
C SER A 51 9.91 1.00 16.16
N LEU A 52 8.69 0.46 16.27
CA LEU A 52 8.08 -0.43 15.28
C LEU A 52 6.70 0.11 14.88
N PRO A 53 6.35 0.02 13.57
CA PRO A 53 5.06 0.48 13.10
C PRO A 53 3.91 -0.35 13.67
N ASN A 54 2.76 0.29 13.82
CA ASN A 54 1.49 -0.36 14.13
C ASN A 54 0.98 -1.17 12.93
N ALA A 55 1.14 -0.64 11.72
CA ALA A 55 0.91 -1.35 10.48
C ALA A 55 1.89 -0.86 9.40
N SER A 56 2.23 -1.75 8.47
CA SER A 56 3.02 -1.39 7.31
C SER A 56 2.49 -2.05 6.04
N LEU A 57 2.79 -1.42 4.91
CA LEU A 57 2.57 -1.94 3.57
C LEU A 57 3.85 -1.73 2.79
N THR A 58 4.42 -2.79 2.23
CA THR A 58 5.69 -2.71 1.48
C THR A 58 5.43 -2.93 0.00
N LEU A 59 6.02 -2.07 -0.83
CA LEU A 59 6.04 -2.20 -2.28
C LEU A 59 7.44 -2.64 -2.70
N CYS A 60 7.57 -3.78 -3.37
CA CYS A 60 8.80 -4.21 -4.02
C CYS A 60 8.77 -3.73 -5.47
N ASP A 61 9.66 -2.82 -5.83
CA ASP A 61 9.97 -2.59 -7.23
C ASP A 61 10.74 -3.81 -7.75
N ARG A 62 10.28 -4.41 -8.84
CA ARG A 62 10.93 -5.57 -9.45
C ARG A 62 11.68 -5.25 -10.74
N PHE A 63 11.75 -3.97 -11.14
CA PHE A 63 12.36 -3.51 -12.39
C PHE A 63 11.84 -4.28 -13.61
N ASP A 64 10.69 -3.84 -14.12
CA ASP A 64 10.08 -4.22 -15.42
C ASP A 64 8.64 -3.66 -15.53
N GLY A 65 8.38 -2.51 -14.89
CA GLY A 65 7.01 -1.99 -14.70
C GLY A 65 6.12 -2.84 -13.80
N LYS A 66 6.68 -3.79 -13.03
CA LYS A 66 5.93 -4.58 -12.04
C LYS A 66 6.26 -4.16 -10.62
N ILE A 67 5.21 -3.90 -9.85
CA ILE A 67 5.30 -3.63 -8.42
C ILE A 67 4.68 -4.79 -7.65
N GLY A 68 5.44 -5.38 -6.76
CA GLY A 68 4.96 -6.36 -5.80
C GLY A 68 4.41 -5.67 -4.55
N ILE A 69 3.16 -5.90 -4.17
CA ILE A 69 2.65 -5.55 -2.85
C ILE A 69 2.95 -6.73 -1.91
N VAL A 70 3.76 -6.45 -0.90
CA VAL A 70 3.94 -7.30 0.26
C VAL A 70 3.03 -6.74 1.35
N ASP A 71 2.02 -7.56 1.65
CA ASP A 71 0.93 -7.51 2.65
C ASP A 71 0.83 -6.31 3.62
N LEU A 72 -0.39 -6.08 4.11
CA LEU A 72 -0.69 -5.08 5.12
C LEU A 72 -0.39 -5.62 6.53
N VAL A 73 0.90 -5.73 6.86
CA VAL A 73 1.39 -6.30 8.13
C VAL A 73 0.86 -5.47 9.31
N GLY A 74 0.46 -6.15 10.40
CA GLY A 74 -0.04 -5.50 11.62
C GLY A 74 -1.51 -5.07 11.57
N ASN A 75 -2.20 -5.18 10.42
CA ASN A 75 -3.64 -4.91 10.29
C ASN A 75 -4.47 -6.20 10.12
N HIS A 76 -4.38 -7.11 11.08
CA HIS A 76 -5.11 -8.38 11.10
C HIS A 76 -6.15 -8.44 12.22
N SER A 77 -7.05 -9.41 12.15
CA SER A 77 -8.03 -9.64 13.22
C SER A 77 -7.36 -9.79 14.58
N GLY A 78 -7.91 -9.13 15.61
CA GLY A 78 -7.41 -9.18 16.98
C GLY A 78 -6.44 -8.06 17.37
N VAL A 79 -5.99 -7.22 16.44
CA VAL A 79 -5.24 -6.00 16.79
C VAL A 79 -6.14 -4.76 16.86
N PRO A 80 -5.81 -3.76 17.69
CA PRO A 80 -6.67 -2.59 17.90
C PRO A 80 -6.99 -1.80 16.63
N ILE A 81 -6.08 -1.74 15.66
CA ILE A 81 -6.25 -0.93 14.44
C ILE A 81 -7.05 -1.65 13.34
N HIS A 82 -7.43 -2.90 13.55
CA HIS A 82 -8.13 -3.68 12.52
C HIS A 82 -9.55 -3.20 12.29
N SER A 83 -9.95 -3.17 11.02
CA SER A 83 -11.26 -2.65 10.58
C SER A 83 -11.54 -1.19 10.98
N GLN A 84 -10.50 -0.40 11.25
CA GLN A 84 -10.58 1.03 11.61
C GLN A 84 -10.10 1.95 10.50
N ASN A 85 -10.29 1.56 9.24
CA ASN A 85 -9.92 2.32 8.04
C ASN A 85 -8.42 2.59 7.81
N TYR A 86 -7.52 2.27 8.74
CA TYR A 86 -6.07 2.43 8.55
C TYR A 86 -5.49 1.64 7.37
N GLY A 87 -6.08 0.48 7.05
CA GLY A 87 -5.69 -0.27 5.86
C GLY A 87 -6.06 0.44 4.57
N THR A 88 -7.24 1.07 4.55
CA THR A 88 -7.66 1.90 3.41
C THR A 88 -6.72 3.08 3.22
N LEU A 89 -6.35 3.75 4.32
CA LEU A 89 -5.39 4.85 4.31
C LEU A 89 -4.05 4.42 3.69
N LEU A 90 -3.45 3.32 4.16
CA LEU A 90 -2.17 2.84 3.64
C LEU A 90 -2.24 2.43 2.17
N VAL A 91 -3.32 1.78 1.72
CA VAL A 91 -3.48 1.41 0.30
C VAL A 91 -3.70 2.65 -0.59
N ASN A 92 -4.46 3.64 -0.13
CA ASN A 92 -4.62 4.90 -0.85
C ASN A 92 -3.29 5.63 -1.01
N LEU A 93 -2.49 5.68 0.05
CA LEU A 93 -1.15 6.26 0.00
C LEU A 93 -0.24 5.46 -0.93
N ALA A 94 -0.27 4.13 -0.90
CA ALA A 94 0.51 3.31 -1.82
C ALA A 94 0.17 3.57 -3.29
N ILE A 95 -1.11 3.71 -3.64
CA ILE A 95 -1.53 4.09 -5.00
C ILE A 95 -0.92 5.44 -5.37
N GLN A 96 -1.04 6.44 -4.50
CA GLN A 96 -0.43 7.76 -4.74
C GLN A 96 1.10 7.69 -4.87
N THR A 97 1.75 6.85 -4.07
CA THR A 97 3.20 6.68 -4.07
C THR A 97 3.67 6.05 -5.37
N ILE A 98 2.93 5.08 -5.92
CA ILE A 98 3.25 4.49 -7.23
C ILE A 98 3.13 5.53 -8.33
N HIS A 99 2.05 6.32 -8.33
CA HIS A 99 1.89 7.45 -9.25
C HIS A 99 3.06 8.43 -9.16
N PHE A 100 3.40 8.84 -7.94
CA PHE A 100 4.53 9.74 -7.70
C PHE A 100 5.85 9.12 -8.18
N PHE A 101 6.14 7.88 -7.83
CA PHE A 101 7.39 7.20 -8.15
C PHE A 101 7.68 7.15 -9.66
N TYR A 102 6.67 6.86 -10.49
CA TYR A 102 6.79 6.89 -11.95
C TYR A 102 6.54 8.27 -12.58
N GLY A 103 6.21 9.29 -11.80
CA GLY A 103 5.88 10.62 -12.31
C GLY A 103 4.60 10.65 -13.15
N LEU A 104 3.63 9.79 -12.83
CA LEU A 104 2.36 9.65 -13.55
C LEU A 104 1.22 10.36 -12.81
N ASP A 105 0.46 11.19 -13.51
CA ASP A 105 -0.76 11.78 -12.98
C ASP A 105 -1.99 10.91 -13.25
N THR A 106 -3.19 11.37 -12.84
CA THR A 106 -4.44 10.60 -13.02
C THR A 106 -4.90 10.51 -14.48
N THR A 107 -4.34 11.31 -15.38
CA THR A 107 -4.67 11.36 -16.81
C THR A 107 -3.62 10.72 -17.71
N SER A 108 -2.43 10.41 -17.17
CA SER A 108 -1.34 9.78 -17.93
C SER A 108 -1.77 8.48 -18.59
N PRO A 109 -1.65 8.33 -19.93
CA PRO A 109 -2.00 7.09 -20.60
C PRO A 109 -1.09 5.93 -20.20
N GLU A 110 0.17 6.16 -19.82
CA GLU A 110 1.20 5.16 -19.51
C GLU A 110 0.89 4.30 -18.27
N LYS A 111 -0.09 4.70 -17.45
CA LYS A 111 -0.51 3.95 -16.26
C LYS A 111 -0.89 2.49 -16.54
N HIS A 112 -1.39 2.18 -17.74
CA HIS A 112 -1.73 0.80 -18.12
C HIS A 112 -0.49 -0.12 -18.21
N GLN A 113 0.71 0.45 -18.29
CA GLN A 113 1.97 -0.28 -18.38
C GLN A 113 2.48 -0.70 -16.99
N VAL A 114 2.12 0.05 -15.94
CA VAL A 114 2.49 -0.27 -14.56
C VAL A 114 1.55 -1.35 -14.03
N ARG A 115 2.09 -2.53 -13.76
CA ARG A 115 1.35 -3.69 -13.27
C ARG A 115 1.65 -3.92 -11.79
N ILE A 116 0.62 -4.02 -10.97
CA ILE A 116 0.74 -4.24 -9.54
C ILE A 116 0.28 -5.67 -9.24
N PHE A 117 1.08 -6.43 -8.48
CA PHE A 117 0.79 -7.81 -8.12
C PHE A 117 0.98 -8.01 -6.62
N GLY A 118 0.27 -8.96 -6.03
CA GLY A 118 0.47 -9.32 -4.63
C GLY A 118 -0.10 -10.68 -4.30
N ARG A 119 -0.02 -11.04 -3.03
CA ARG A 119 -0.73 -12.19 -2.47
C ARG A 119 -1.44 -11.78 -1.20
N ILE A 120 -2.66 -12.26 -1.03
CA ILE A 120 -3.41 -12.09 0.20
C ILE A 120 -2.83 -13.04 1.25
N SER A 121 -2.12 -12.50 2.23
CA SER A 121 -1.48 -13.31 3.28
C SER A 121 -2.50 -14.09 4.10
N HIS A 122 -2.06 -15.26 4.56
CA HIS A 122 -2.80 -16.15 5.45
C HIS A 122 -2.18 -16.21 6.84
N ASN A 123 -1.05 -15.52 7.06
CA ASN A 123 -0.20 -15.72 8.24
C ASN A 123 -0.93 -15.41 9.55
N ASP A 124 -1.94 -14.55 9.50
CA ASP A 124 -2.75 -14.17 10.66
C ASP A 124 -4.22 -14.63 10.56
N ALA A 125 -4.54 -15.48 9.60
CA ALA A 125 -5.90 -16.01 9.47
C ALA A 125 -6.18 -17.02 10.60
N PRO A 126 -7.40 -17.07 11.15
CA PRO A 126 -7.78 -18.12 12.10
C PRO A 126 -7.45 -19.51 11.54
N THR A 127 -6.93 -20.41 12.37
CA THR A 127 -6.56 -21.77 11.93
C THR A 127 -7.76 -22.70 11.77
N GLN A 128 -8.91 -22.35 12.37
CA GLN A 128 -10.13 -23.16 12.36
C GLN A 128 -11.19 -22.58 11.40
N GLU A 129 -11.90 -23.48 10.71
CA GLU A 129 -13.11 -23.14 9.97
C GLU A 129 -14.31 -22.93 10.92
N PRO A 130 -15.29 -22.07 10.57
CA PRO A 130 -15.41 -21.28 9.33
C PRO A 130 -14.68 -19.91 9.38
N GLY A 131 -13.95 -19.63 10.46
CA GLY A 131 -13.29 -18.34 10.70
C GLY A 131 -12.25 -17.99 9.63
N ARG A 132 -11.49 -19.00 9.19
CA ARG A 132 -10.47 -18.85 8.14
C ARG A 132 -11.08 -18.39 6.80
N THR A 133 -12.09 -19.11 6.30
CA THR A 133 -12.77 -18.77 5.03
C THR A 133 -13.37 -17.37 5.08
N ARG A 134 -13.97 -16.98 6.23
CA ARG A 134 -14.52 -15.64 6.40
C ARG A 134 -13.45 -14.55 6.32
N ASP A 135 -12.29 -14.72 6.99
CA ASP A 135 -11.20 -13.75 6.96
C ASP A 135 -10.62 -13.58 5.55
N ILE A 136 -10.39 -14.69 4.84
CA ILE A 136 -9.92 -14.68 3.45
C ILE A 136 -10.90 -13.91 2.56
N ASN A 137 -12.19 -14.21 2.63
CA ASN A 137 -13.21 -13.52 1.84
C ASN A 137 -13.29 -12.02 2.19
N MET A 138 -13.12 -11.65 3.46
CA MET A 138 -13.05 -10.24 3.86
C MET A 138 -11.84 -9.53 3.23
N ARG A 139 -10.66 -10.16 3.24
CA ARG A 139 -9.44 -9.60 2.61
C ARG A 139 -9.56 -9.53 1.09
N ILE A 140 -10.11 -10.54 0.44
CA ILE A 140 -10.41 -10.52 -1.00
C ILE A 140 -11.30 -9.32 -1.34
N ASN A 141 -12.42 -9.17 -0.62
CA ASN A 141 -13.35 -8.07 -0.81
C ASN A 141 -12.68 -6.70 -0.53
N PHE A 142 -11.76 -6.63 0.42
CA PHE A 142 -11.00 -5.42 0.71
C PHE A 142 -10.16 -5.00 -0.51
N TRP A 143 -9.32 -5.90 -1.05
CA TRP A 143 -8.47 -5.58 -2.20
C TRP A 143 -9.28 -5.30 -3.47
N GLN A 144 -10.34 -6.07 -3.75
CA GLN A 144 -11.19 -5.86 -4.92
C GLN A 144 -11.83 -4.47 -4.97
N ARG A 145 -12.11 -3.86 -3.81
CA ARG A 145 -12.67 -2.50 -3.75
C ARG A 145 -11.73 -1.45 -4.35
N PHE A 146 -10.42 -1.66 -4.31
CA PHE A 146 -9.45 -0.75 -4.93
C PHE A 146 -9.26 -1.01 -6.43
N GLY A 147 -9.92 -2.03 -7.00
CA GLY A 147 -9.78 -2.40 -8.42
C GLY A 147 -8.90 -3.63 -8.67
N PHE A 148 -8.35 -4.27 -7.62
CA PHE A 148 -7.60 -5.52 -7.80
C PHE A 148 -8.49 -6.66 -8.28
N ARG A 149 -7.98 -7.41 -9.25
CA ARG A 149 -8.49 -8.73 -9.63
C ARG A 149 -7.87 -9.78 -8.73
N VAL A 150 -8.61 -10.85 -8.47
CA VAL A 150 -8.14 -11.97 -7.64
C VAL A 150 -8.14 -13.23 -8.48
N ASP A 151 -6.97 -13.85 -8.61
CA ASP A 151 -6.83 -15.16 -9.25
C ASP A 151 -6.87 -16.26 -8.20
N ASN A 152 -7.63 -17.31 -8.48
CA ASN A 152 -7.78 -18.50 -7.62
C ASN A 152 -8.11 -18.13 -6.16
N PRO A 153 -9.29 -17.53 -5.91
CA PRO A 153 -9.69 -17.04 -4.57
C PRO A 153 -9.72 -18.15 -3.51
N GLU A 154 -9.86 -19.41 -3.92
CA GLU A 154 -9.88 -20.58 -3.04
C GLU A 154 -8.47 -21.08 -2.67
N SER A 155 -7.42 -20.57 -3.32
CA SER A 155 -6.05 -21.01 -3.07
C SER A 155 -5.48 -20.46 -1.76
N ILE A 156 -4.50 -21.16 -1.18
CA ILE A 156 -3.72 -20.61 -0.07
C ILE A 156 -2.85 -19.49 -0.62
N GLY A 157 -3.13 -18.27 -0.18
CA GLY A 157 -2.51 -17.04 -0.66
C GLY A 157 -2.97 -16.62 -2.07
N PRO A 158 -4.27 -16.29 -2.27
CA PRO A 158 -4.80 -15.83 -3.55
C PRO A 158 -3.95 -14.71 -4.12
N LYS A 159 -3.67 -14.80 -5.41
CA LYS A 159 -2.91 -13.77 -6.10
C LYS A 159 -3.84 -12.61 -6.42
N ILE A 160 -3.37 -11.40 -6.19
CA ILE A 160 -4.05 -10.20 -6.63
C ILE A 160 -3.23 -9.51 -7.70
N TRP A 161 -3.90 -8.84 -8.62
CA TRP A 161 -3.24 -8.03 -9.62
C TRP A 161 -4.13 -6.92 -10.18
N ALA A 162 -3.51 -5.84 -10.66
CA ALA A 162 -4.16 -4.74 -11.37
C ALA A 162 -3.13 -4.03 -12.25
N THR A 163 -3.59 -3.23 -13.20
CA THR A 163 -2.79 -2.14 -13.76
C THR A 163 -3.07 -0.85 -12.99
N LEU A 164 -2.14 0.10 -12.97
CA LEU A 164 -2.29 1.33 -12.17
C LEU A 164 -3.53 2.15 -12.55
N ASP A 165 -3.91 2.13 -13.83
CA ASP A 165 -5.13 2.80 -14.34
C ASP A 165 -6.44 2.17 -13.83
N GLN A 166 -6.41 0.91 -13.38
CA GLN A 166 -7.56 0.23 -12.79
C GLN A 166 -7.69 0.52 -11.30
N LEU A 167 -6.61 0.99 -10.66
CA LEU A 167 -6.59 1.25 -9.23
C LEU A 167 -7.30 2.57 -8.92
N SER A 168 -8.14 2.54 -7.88
CA SER A 168 -8.89 3.70 -7.42
C SER A 168 -8.67 3.92 -5.93
N GLN A 169 -8.45 5.17 -5.54
CA GLN A 169 -8.50 5.54 -4.13
C GLN A 169 -9.93 5.42 -3.60
N LEU A 170 -10.06 5.01 -2.34
CA LEU A 170 -11.35 4.85 -1.68
C LEU A 170 -11.51 5.85 -0.54
N ASP A 171 -12.57 6.66 -0.61
CA ASP A 171 -13.01 7.45 0.53
C ASP A 171 -13.88 6.59 1.46
N ARG A 172 -13.39 6.37 2.68
CA ARG A 172 -14.10 5.67 3.77
C ARG A 172 -14.30 6.59 4.98
N GLY A 173 -14.17 7.90 4.79
CA GLY A 173 -14.19 8.90 5.84
C GLY A 173 -12.86 8.95 6.59
N VAL A 174 -12.95 9.03 7.93
CA VAL A 174 -11.80 9.22 8.83
C VAL A 174 -11.50 7.96 9.64
N THR A 175 -10.23 7.80 10.03
CA THR A 175 -9.82 6.82 11.04
C THR A 175 -10.24 7.31 12.44
N PRO A 176 -10.25 6.45 13.47
CA PRO A 176 -10.53 6.87 14.85
C PRO A 176 -9.59 7.95 15.38
N ALA A 177 -8.38 8.07 14.84
CA ALA A 177 -7.44 9.15 15.15
C ALA A 177 -7.70 10.44 14.34
N GLY A 178 -8.81 10.52 13.60
CA GLY A 178 -9.20 11.71 12.84
C GLY A 178 -8.48 11.88 11.51
N ILE A 179 -7.73 10.87 11.04
CA ILE A 179 -6.98 10.95 9.78
C ILE A 179 -7.91 10.63 8.61
N PRO A 180 -8.06 11.50 7.61
CA PRO A 180 -8.81 11.17 6.40
C PRO A 180 -8.17 9.99 5.67
N THR A 181 -8.97 9.01 5.24
CA THR A 181 -8.45 7.88 4.44
C THR A 181 -7.87 8.33 3.10
N THR A 182 -8.25 9.50 2.62
CA THR A 182 -7.77 10.14 1.39
C THR A 182 -6.66 11.16 1.64
N LEU A 183 -5.86 10.99 2.70
CA LEU A 183 -4.70 11.85 2.98
C LEU A 183 -3.80 11.96 1.73
N CYS A 184 -3.52 13.19 1.30
CA CYS A 184 -2.73 13.44 0.10
C CYS A 184 -1.23 13.44 0.38
N LEU A 185 -0.43 12.86 -0.52
CA LEU A 185 1.04 12.90 -0.43
C LEU A 185 1.61 14.33 -0.37
N SER A 186 0.93 15.32 -0.95
CA SER A 186 1.33 16.73 -0.87
C SER A 186 1.35 17.30 0.55
N ASN A 187 0.72 16.62 1.52
CA ASN A 187 0.71 17.02 2.92
C ASN A 187 1.95 16.51 3.67
N PHE A 188 2.78 15.67 3.04
CA PHE A 188 3.98 15.12 3.65
C PHE A 188 5.15 16.08 3.47
N SER A 189 6.02 16.12 4.47
CA SER A 189 7.30 16.83 4.45
C SER A 189 8.45 15.83 4.30
N LEU A 190 9.58 16.26 3.76
CA LEU A 190 10.80 15.46 3.78
C LEU A 190 11.25 15.22 5.23
N ILE A 191 11.69 13.99 5.52
CA ILE A 191 12.42 13.69 6.75
C ILE A 191 13.73 14.45 6.63
N LYS A 192 13.86 15.56 7.36
CA LYS A 192 15.12 16.32 7.33
C LYS A 192 16.23 15.40 7.84
N PRO A 193 17.38 15.34 7.14
CA PRO A 193 18.56 14.62 7.61
C PRO A 193 19.09 15.20 8.93
#